data_AF-A0A5C8D570-F1
#
_entry.id   AF-A0A5C8D570-F1
#
_cell.length_a   1.000
_cell.length_b   1.000
_cell.length_c   1.000
_cell.angle_alpha   90.00
_cell.angle_beta   90.00
_cell.angle_gamma   90.00
#
_symmetry.space_group_name_H-M   'P 1'
#
loop_
_entity.id
_entity.type
_entity.pdbx_description
1 polymer ?
#
loop_
_entity_poly.entity_id
_entity_poly.type
_entity_poly.pdbx_seq_one_letter_code
_entity_poly.pdbx_strand_id
1 'polypeptide(L)'
;MDKNNYVKSLEEYLCKLEFSLKFPKDEEFISKFKEKNIYESIAQKKKMYLFNKLEQGLGKEVVDFNKTDLTIEHIFPQNPDGAWEEDLTEEEYSIAEKNLHKIANLTLSANNGALGNKRFIEKKNMNIDNGQQGYIYSSLWLNEYLKQIEEWKPKNIKERFEKIKERFLKVWKYPNVIITNGNVEVDIFEADDPTGKKLEYIKFNGEEYNDITDVSKLFSFILKYYYSEKEELFFTDEIQKVIKITTNKKELVSDYPIQLSDIYYAENTYSSDKKFDLIKKLIDIFDREDELLIKYK
;
A
#
# COMPACT_ATOMS: atom_id res chain seq x y z
N MET A 1 -5.42 -12.63 -12.49
CA MET A 1 -6.20 -11.40 -12.79
C MET A 1 -7.14 -11.63 -13.97
N ASP A 2 -8.43 -11.30 -13.84
CA ASP A 2 -9.38 -11.39 -14.97
C ASP A 2 -9.11 -10.25 -15.98
N LYS A 3 -8.66 -10.62 -17.19
CA LYS A 3 -8.34 -9.65 -18.26
C LYS A 3 -9.58 -8.92 -18.79
N ASN A 4 -10.79 -9.46 -18.58
CA ASN A 4 -12.04 -8.82 -18.99
C ASN A 4 -12.62 -7.89 -17.91
N ASN A 5 -12.10 -7.95 -16.68
CA ASN A 5 -12.49 -7.08 -15.57
C ASN A 5 -11.29 -6.61 -14.72
N TYR A 6 -10.28 -6.10 -15.43
CA TYR A 6 -8.98 -5.75 -14.87
C TYR A 6 -9.06 -4.79 -13.67
N VAL A 7 -9.94 -3.78 -13.74
CA VAL A 7 -10.10 -2.80 -12.65
C VAL A 7 -10.57 -3.48 -11.37
N LYS A 8 -11.63 -4.30 -11.45
CA LYS A 8 -12.16 -5.01 -10.28
C LYS A 8 -11.15 -6.01 -9.71
N SER A 9 -10.46 -6.77 -10.58
CA SER A 9 -9.40 -7.68 -10.14
C SER A 9 -8.26 -6.95 -9.43
N LEU A 10 -7.86 -5.78 -9.91
CA LEU A 10 -6.82 -4.98 -9.27
C LEU A 10 -7.28 -4.41 -7.92
N GLU A 11 -8.52 -3.92 -7.85
CA GLU A 11 -9.13 -3.45 -6.60
C GLU A 11 -9.20 -4.56 -5.54
N GLU A 12 -9.64 -5.76 -5.93
CA GLU A 12 -9.68 -6.94 -5.05
C GLU A 12 -8.28 -7.33 -4.59
N TYR A 13 -7.31 -7.40 -5.52
CA TYR A 13 -5.92 -7.72 -5.22
C TYR A 13 -5.31 -6.74 -4.22
N LEU A 14 -5.41 -5.43 -4.48
CA LEU A 14 -4.87 -4.39 -3.59
C LEU A 14 -5.48 -4.46 -2.19
N CYS A 15 -6.77 -4.76 -2.10
CA CYS A 15 -7.46 -4.89 -0.82
C CYS A 15 -7.15 -6.19 -0.07
N LYS A 16 -6.69 -7.25 -0.76
CA LYS A 16 -6.21 -8.50 -0.13
C LYS A 16 -4.78 -8.41 0.41
N LEU A 17 -3.98 -7.45 -0.07
CA LEU A 17 -2.60 -7.28 0.42
C LEU A 17 -2.58 -7.05 1.93
N GLU A 18 -1.66 -7.72 2.62
CA GLU A 18 -1.50 -7.62 4.08
C GLU A 18 -0.23 -6.86 4.49
N PHE A 19 -0.10 -6.62 5.79
CA PHE A 19 1.06 -5.98 6.42
C PHE A 19 1.47 -4.64 5.77
N SER A 20 2.72 -4.56 5.27
CA SER A 20 3.30 -3.34 4.69
C SER A 20 2.79 -3.03 3.28
N LEU A 21 2.12 -3.99 2.63
CA LEU A 21 1.56 -3.84 1.29
C LEU A 21 0.05 -3.53 1.31
N LYS A 22 -0.57 -3.57 2.50
CA LYS A 22 -1.99 -3.34 2.70
C LYS A 22 -2.44 -2.01 2.15
N PHE A 23 -3.51 -2.03 1.36
CA PHE A 23 -4.20 -0.81 0.95
C PHE A 23 -4.90 -0.18 2.18
N PRO A 24 -4.51 1.03 2.59
CA PRO A 24 -4.97 1.59 3.86
C PRO A 24 -6.45 1.93 3.80
N LYS A 25 -7.18 1.59 4.86
CA LYS A 25 -8.58 2.03 5.03
C LYS A 25 -8.63 3.55 5.21
N ASP A 26 -9.72 4.16 4.78
CA ASP A 26 -9.92 5.62 4.87
C ASP A 26 -9.68 6.15 6.29
N GLU A 27 -10.25 5.53 7.30
CA GLU A 27 -10.08 5.96 8.71
C GLU A 27 -8.62 5.91 9.17
N GLU A 28 -7.92 4.82 8.84
CA GLU A 28 -6.50 4.63 9.18
C GLU A 28 -5.64 5.68 8.48
N PHE A 29 -5.89 5.88 7.18
CA PHE A 29 -5.17 6.85 6.39
C PHE A 29 -5.40 8.28 6.90
N ILE A 30 -6.66 8.68 7.12
CA ILE A 30 -7.01 10.03 7.56
C ILE A 30 -6.41 10.35 8.93
N SER A 31 -6.41 9.40 9.86
CA SER A 31 -5.77 9.57 11.17
C SER A 31 -4.27 9.89 11.02
N LYS A 32 -3.56 9.12 10.18
CA LYS A 32 -2.14 9.36 9.87
C LYS A 32 -1.94 10.66 9.09
N PHE A 33 -2.80 10.95 8.12
CA PHE A 33 -2.71 12.11 7.24
C PHE A 33 -2.85 13.43 8.00
N LYS A 34 -3.71 13.46 9.03
CA LYS A 34 -3.86 14.61 9.92
C LYS A 34 -2.58 14.97 10.65
N GLU A 35 -1.82 13.98 11.11
CA GLU A 35 -0.66 14.19 11.96
C GLU A 35 0.67 14.20 11.21
N LYS A 36 0.70 13.69 9.97
CA LYS A 36 1.93 13.55 9.19
C LYS A 36 2.55 14.90 8.83
N ASN A 37 3.85 15.04 9.08
CA ASN A 37 4.68 16.11 8.54
C ASN A 37 4.81 15.90 7.01
N ILE A 38 3.91 16.48 6.23
CA ILE A 38 3.88 16.34 4.77
C ILE A 38 5.05 17.05 4.14
N TYR A 39 5.44 18.23 4.65
CA TYR A 39 6.44 19.07 4.00
C TYR A 39 7.85 18.48 4.04
N GLU A 40 8.30 17.96 5.17
CA GLU A 40 9.68 17.49 5.33
C GLU A 40 9.82 15.98 5.14
N SER A 41 8.83 15.19 5.55
CA SER A 41 8.97 13.72 5.58
C SER A 41 8.60 13.01 4.27
N ILE A 42 8.24 13.76 3.23
CA ILE A 42 7.84 13.24 1.92
C ILE A 42 8.68 13.89 0.82
N ALA A 43 9.17 13.08 -0.12
CA ALA A 43 9.93 13.56 -1.27
C ALA A 43 9.15 14.60 -2.11
N GLN A 44 9.83 15.62 -2.63
CA GLN A 44 9.22 16.74 -3.37
C GLN A 44 8.24 16.30 -4.47
N LYS A 45 8.63 15.31 -5.28
CA LYS A 45 7.77 14.77 -6.36
C LYS A 45 6.43 14.23 -5.84
N LYS A 46 6.45 13.53 -4.70
CA LYS A 46 5.24 12.94 -4.08
C LYS A 46 4.38 14.02 -3.42
N LYS A 47 5.00 15.03 -2.79
CA LYS A 47 4.29 16.21 -2.24
C LYS A 47 3.56 16.95 -3.35
N MET A 48 4.26 17.31 -4.42
CA MET A 48 3.64 18.02 -5.56
C MET A 48 2.53 17.19 -6.19
N TYR A 49 2.71 15.87 -6.36
CA TYR A 49 1.63 15.00 -6.82
C TYR A 49 0.37 15.11 -5.95
N LEU A 50 0.51 15.06 -4.62
CA LEU A 50 -0.60 15.21 -3.67
C LEU A 50 -1.32 16.55 -3.86
N PHE A 51 -0.59 17.67 -3.86
CA PHE A 51 -1.19 18.99 -4.03
C PHE A 51 -1.85 19.16 -5.39
N ASN A 52 -1.22 18.70 -6.47
CA ASN A 52 -1.78 18.77 -7.82
C ASN A 52 -3.09 18.00 -7.92
N LYS A 53 -3.15 16.81 -7.32
CA LYS A 53 -4.36 15.99 -7.31
C LYS A 53 -5.46 16.55 -6.42
N LEU A 54 -5.10 17.11 -5.27
CA LEU A 54 -6.05 17.87 -4.44
C LEU A 54 -6.59 19.08 -5.21
N GLU A 55 -5.75 19.84 -5.90
CA GLU A 55 -6.19 20.99 -6.68
C GLU A 55 -7.11 20.57 -7.84
N GLN A 56 -6.69 19.61 -8.67
CA GLN A 56 -7.49 19.08 -9.79
C GLN A 56 -8.84 18.49 -9.34
N GLY A 57 -8.88 17.81 -8.19
CA GLY A 57 -10.08 17.15 -7.70
C GLY A 57 -10.59 16.07 -8.67
N LEU A 58 -11.88 16.15 -9.01
CA LEU A 58 -12.53 15.27 -10.00
C LEU A 58 -12.54 15.86 -11.43
N GLY A 59 -11.88 17.01 -11.64
CA GLY A 59 -11.77 17.64 -12.94
C GLY A 59 -11.02 16.76 -13.94
N LYS A 60 -11.37 16.88 -15.23
CA LYS A 60 -10.67 16.19 -16.32
C LYS A 60 -9.47 16.97 -16.84
N GLU A 61 -9.35 18.24 -16.46
CA GLU A 61 -8.25 19.10 -16.89
C GLU A 61 -6.96 18.73 -16.16
N VAL A 62 -5.95 18.36 -16.95
CA VAL A 62 -4.62 18.04 -16.43
C VAL A 62 -3.78 19.31 -16.51
N VAL A 63 -3.70 20.03 -15.39
CA VAL A 63 -2.71 21.10 -15.24
C VAL A 63 -1.35 20.47 -14.93
N ASP A 64 -0.35 20.71 -15.78
CA ASP A 64 1.03 20.30 -15.54
C ASP A 64 1.73 21.35 -14.68
N PHE A 65 1.66 21.16 -13.36
CA PHE A 65 2.27 22.06 -12.39
C PHE A 65 3.80 22.09 -12.45
N ASN A 66 4.47 21.19 -13.20
CA ASN A 66 5.92 21.34 -13.43
C ASN A 66 6.25 22.48 -14.39
N LYS A 67 5.23 23.03 -15.07
CA LYS A 67 5.34 24.16 -15.99
C LYS A 67 4.76 25.45 -15.40
N THR A 68 4.50 25.47 -14.10
CA THR A 68 3.99 26.65 -13.39
C THR A 68 4.98 27.07 -12.32
N ASP A 69 4.93 28.33 -11.91
CA ASP A 69 5.74 28.86 -10.81
C ASP A 69 5.16 28.49 -9.43
N LEU A 70 4.19 27.57 -9.38
CA LEU A 70 3.50 27.19 -8.16
C LEU A 70 4.42 26.38 -7.25
N THR A 71 4.61 26.88 -6.04
CA THR A 71 5.37 26.23 -4.98
C THR A 71 4.49 26.00 -3.75
N ILE A 72 4.94 25.13 -2.85
CA ILE A 72 4.25 24.91 -1.58
C ILE A 72 4.51 26.10 -0.67
N GLU A 73 3.44 26.79 -0.27
CA GLU A 73 3.46 27.91 0.64
C GLU A 73 2.92 27.50 2.02
N HIS A 74 3.52 28.07 3.07
CA HIS A 74 3.10 27.92 4.46
C HIS A 74 2.20 29.08 4.86
N ILE A 75 0.99 28.78 5.32
CA ILE A 75 0.04 29.80 5.76
C ILE A 75 0.57 30.50 7.02
N PHE A 76 0.82 29.73 8.08
CA PHE A 76 1.72 30.09 9.16
C PHE A 76 3.16 29.76 8.74
N PRO A 77 4.03 30.75 8.53
CA PRO A 77 5.36 30.56 7.94
C PRO A 77 6.33 29.83 8.89
N GLN A 78 7.44 29.33 8.32
CA GLN A 78 8.50 28.67 9.09
C GLN A 78 9.29 29.64 9.98
N ASN A 79 9.43 30.89 9.55
CA ASN A 79 10.10 31.96 10.28
C ASN A 79 9.15 33.15 10.42
N PRO A 80 8.06 33.04 11.20
CA PRO A 80 7.06 34.10 11.30
C PRO A 80 7.66 35.44 11.74
N ASP A 81 7.21 36.51 11.08
CA ASP A 81 7.50 37.87 11.53
C ASP A 81 6.86 38.11 12.90
N GLY A 82 7.44 38.99 13.72
CA GLY A 82 6.95 39.26 15.09
C GLY A 82 5.48 39.71 15.17
N ALA A 83 4.91 40.21 14.08
CA ALA A 83 3.48 40.55 13.98
C ALA A 83 2.54 39.35 14.21
N TRP A 84 3.02 38.11 14.04
CA TRP A 84 2.23 36.90 14.37
C TRP A 84 1.99 36.74 15.87
N GLU A 85 2.88 37.25 16.72
CA GLU A 85 2.73 37.23 18.19
C GLU A 85 1.61 38.19 18.65
N GLU A 86 1.29 39.21 17.86
CA GLU A 86 0.15 40.11 18.13
C GLU A 86 -1.19 39.47 17.72
N ASP A 87 -1.15 38.62 16.69
CA ASP A 87 -2.34 37.97 16.14
C ASP A 87 -2.73 36.71 16.89
N LEU A 88 -1.86 36.08 17.69
CA LEU A 88 -2.07 34.78 18.36
C LEU A 88 -1.76 34.84 19.85
N THR A 89 -2.52 34.11 20.68
CA THR A 89 -2.07 33.83 22.05
C THR A 89 -0.90 32.85 22.05
N GLU A 90 -0.14 32.76 23.14
CA GLU A 90 0.96 31.79 23.27
C GLU A 90 0.52 30.34 22.98
N GLU A 91 -0.68 29.96 23.45
CA GLU A 91 -1.25 28.63 23.19
C GLU A 91 -1.57 28.44 21.70
N GLU A 92 -2.19 29.43 21.06
CA GLU A 92 -2.54 29.39 19.64
C GLU A 92 -1.30 29.33 18.75
N TYR A 93 -0.26 30.07 19.12
CA TYR A 93 1.04 30.08 18.45
C TYR A 93 1.70 28.69 18.52
N SER A 94 1.75 28.08 19.71
CA SER A 94 2.27 26.72 19.88
C SER A 94 1.49 25.68 19.04
N ILE A 95 0.17 25.85 18.94
CA ILE A 95 -0.66 25.01 18.06
C ILE A 95 -0.31 25.23 16.58
N ALA A 96 -0.08 26.47 16.15
CA ALA A 96 0.32 26.78 14.78
C ALA A 96 1.68 26.12 14.45
N GLU A 97 2.67 26.25 15.33
CA GLU A 97 3.98 25.59 15.21
C GLU A 97 3.85 24.06 15.11
N LYS A 98 3.03 23.44 15.98
CA LYS A 98 2.76 21.98 15.93
C LYS A 98 2.16 21.53 14.59
N ASN A 99 1.49 22.43 13.88
CA ASN A 99 0.87 22.15 12.59
C ASN A 99 1.68 22.69 11.39
N LEU A 100 2.87 23.27 11.61
CA LEU A 100 3.66 23.98 10.62
C LEU A 100 3.80 23.21 9.29
N HIS A 101 4.22 21.94 9.37
CA HIS A 101 4.48 21.11 8.19
C HIS A 101 3.35 20.14 7.83
N LYS A 102 2.17 20.30 8.45
CA LYS A 102 1.01 19.43 8.22
C LYS A 102 0.13 19.99 7.11
N ILE A 103 -0.63 19.12 6.45
CA ILE A 103 -1.40 19.47 5.24
C ILE A 103 -2.32 20.69 5.42
N ALA A 104 -2.87 20.88 6.62
CA ALA A 104 -3.77 21.99 6.93
C ALA A 104 -3.08 23.36 6.89
N ASN A 105 -1.77 23.44 7.12
CA ASN A 105 -1.01 24.69 7.06
C ASN A 105 -0.34 24.94 5.70
N LEU A 106 -0.47 24.00 4.76
CA LEU A 106 0.21 24.05 3.46
C LEU A 106 -0.78 24.36 2.34
N THR A 107 -0.34 25.20 1.40
CA THR A 107 -1.09 25.53 0.18
C THR A 107 -0.16 25.67 -1.03
N LEU A 108 -0.71 26.03 -2.19
CA LEU A 108 0.05 26.37 -3.39
C LEU A 108 -0.01 27.88 -3.66
N SER A 109 1.14 28.46 -4.05
CA SER A 109 1.24 29.86 -4.48
C SER A 109 2.38 30.06 -5.47
N ALA A 110 2.16 30.91 -6.48
CA ALA A 110 3.21 31.39 -7.37
C ALA A 110 3.95 32.60 -6.76
N ASN A 111 3.37 33.21 -5.73
CA ASN A 111 3.87 34.42 -5.09
C ASN A 111 4.50 34.13 -3.72
N ASN A 112 4.93 32.89 -3.48
CA ASN A 112 5.48 32.44 -2.20
C ASN A 112 6.59 33.38 -1.69
N GLY A 113 7.53 33.76 -2.56
CA GLY A 113 8.59 34.70 -2.20
C GLY A 113 8.11 36.10 -1.77
N ALA A 114 7.00 36.58 -2.33
CA ALA A 114 6.41 37.87 -1.94
C ALA A 114 5.59 37.78 -0.64
N LEU A 115 4.84 36.68 -0.47
CA LEU A 115 4.06 36.40 0.74
C LEU A 115 4.96 36.24 1.96
N GLY A 116 6.03 35.45 1.84
CA GLY A 116 7.11 35.32 2.83
C GLY A 116 6.61 35.00 4.23
N ASN A 117 7.07 35.78 5.21
CA ASN A 117 6.83 35.55 6.64
C ASN A 117 5.71 36.43 7.24
N LYS A 118 5.00 37.18 6.39
CA LYS A 118 3.97 38.13 6.77
C LYS A 118 2.82 37.47 7.52
N ARG A 119 2.07 38.26 8.29
CA ARG A 119 0.88 37.74 8.98
C ARG A 119 -0.22 37.36 8.01
N PHE A 120 -1.15 36.52 8.46
CA PHE A 120 -2.17 35.93 7.62
C PHE A 120 -2.95 36.98 6.80
N ILE A 121 -3.41 38.06 7.44
CA ILE A 121 -4.24 39.08 6.79
C ILE A 121 -3.48 39.83 5.69
N GLU A 122 -2.17 40.04 5.87
CA GLU A 122 -1.31 40.66 4.86
C GLU A 122 -1.12 39.72 3.66
N LYS A 123 -0.85 38.43 3.92
CA LYS A 123 -0.77 37.41 2.87
C LYS A 123 -2.09 37.29 2.10
N LYS A 124 -3.23 37.33 2.79
CA LYS A 124 -4.56 37.22 2.17
C LYS A 124 -4.84 38.38 1.22
N ASN A 125 -4.57 39.62 1.66
CA ASN A 125 -4.96 40.84 0.95
C ASN A 125 -3.85 41.45 0.06
N MET A 126 -2.68 40.81 -0.04
CA MET A 126 -1.54 41.35 -0.77
C MET A 126 -1.86 41.73 -2.22
N ASN A 127 -1.56 42.98 -2.58
CA ASN A 127 -1.73 43.50 -3.93
C ASN A 127 -0.68 44.58 -4.23
N ILE A 128 0.60 44.19 -4.23
CA ILE A 128 1.72 45.09 -4.50
C ILE A 128 1.74 45.38 -6.01
N ASP A 129 1.79 46.66 -6.38
CA ASP A 129 1.82 47.13 -7.78
C ASP A 129 0.69 46.55 -8.67
N ASN A 130 -0.50 46.35 -8.10
CA ASN A 130 -1.63 45.66 -8.74
C ASN A 130 -1.33 44.22 -9.19
N GLY A 131 -0.34 43.57 -8.57
CA GLY A 131 0.10 42.23 -8.90
C GLY A 131 -0.74 41.08 -8.34
N GLN A 132 -1.83 41.38 -7.62
CA GLN A 132 -2.84 40.38 -7.20
C GLN A 132 -2.24 39.14 -6.51
N GLN A 133 -1.26 39.34 -5.62
CA GLN A 133 -0.46 38.24 -5.09
C GLN A 133 -1.18 37.45 -3.99
N GLY A 134 -2.09 38.09 -3.28
CA GLY A 134 -2.71 37.54 -2.08
C GLY A 134 -3.70 36.41 -2.34
N TYR A 135 -3.99 35.63 -1.29
CA TYR A 135 -4.91 34.49 -1.38
C TYR A 135 -6.29 34.85 -1.94
N ILE A 136 -6.76 36.08 -1.72
CA ILE A 136 -8.05 36.55 -2.23
C ILE A 136 -8.14 36.53 -3.76
N TYR A 137 -7.01 36.71 -4.46
CA TYR A 137 -6.95 36.73 -5.93
C TYR A 137 -6.64 35.37 -6.55
N SER A 138 -6.19 34.39 -5.77
CA SER A 138 -5.83 33.06 -6.27
C SER A 138 -7.04 32.31 -6.82
N SER A 139 -6.96 31.72 -8.01
CA SER A 139 -8.01 30.84 -8.54
C SER A 139 -7.96 29.39 -8.03
N LEU A 140 -6.97 29.05 -7.18
CA LEU A 140 -6.75 27.69 -6.69
C LEU A 140 -7.77 27.30 -5.61
N TRP A 141 -8.32 26.09 -5.75
CA TRP A 141 -9.20 25.45 -4.77
C TRP A 141 -8.56 25.38 -3.39
N LEU A 142 -7.26 25.05 -3.31
CA LEU A 142 -6.51 24.98 -2.04
C LEU A 142 -6.52 26.30 -1.23
N ASN A 143 -6.77 27.42 -1.91
CA ASN A 143 -6.83 28.76 -1.33
C ASN A 143 -8.26 29.26 -1.07
N GLU A 144 -9.31 28.60 -1.57
CA GLU A 144 -10.71 29.06 -1.43
C GLU A 144 -11.13 29.27 0.03
N TYR A 145 -10.75 28.36 0.92
CA TYR A 145 -11.02 28.53 2.35
C TYR A 145 -10.30 29.75 2.95
N LEU A 146 -9.07 30.03 2.49
CA LEU A 146 -8.28 31.15 3.00
C LEU A 146 -8.89 32.51 2.62
N LYS A 147 -9.64 32.57 1.51
CA LYS A 147 -10.40 33.77 1.13
C LYS A 147 -11.52 34.12 2.10
N GLN A 148 -12.08 33.11 2.77
CA GLN A 148 -13.30 33.22 3.57
C GLN A 148 -13.06 33.56 5.04
N ILE A 149 -11.80 33.54 5.49
CA ILE A 149 -11.43 33.75 6.89
C ILE A 149 -10.60 35.02 7.03
N GLU A 150 -10.67 35.69 8.18
CA GLU A 150 -9.89 36.92 8.44
C GLU A 150 -8.65 36.69 9.31
N GLU A 151 -8.60 35.55 9.99
CA GLU A 151 -7.53 35.19 10.93
C GLU A 151 -7.13 33.73 10.75
N TRP A 152 -5.89 33.40 11.13
CA TRP A 152 -5.37 32.03 11.09
C TRP A 152 -5.21 31.48 12.50
N LYS A 153 -6.30 30.92 13.04
CA LYS A 153 -6.38 30.38 14.40
C LYS A 153 -6.45 28.85 14.41
N PRO A 154 -6.29 28.19 15.58
CA PRO A 154 -6.46 26.74 15.70
C PRO A 154 -7.77 26.18 15.15
N LYS A 155 -8.87 26.95 15.24
CA LYS A 155 -10.16 26.59 14.64
C LYS A 155 -10.04 26.47 13.12
N ASN A 156 -9.34 27.41 12.47
CA ASN A 156 -9.18 27.42 11.02
C ASN A 156 -8.35 26.25 10.51
N ILE A 157 -7.31 25.86 11.25
CA ILE A 157 -6.50 24.67 10.95
C ILE A 157 -7.38 23.41 10.91
N LYS A 158 -8.26 23.25 11.92
CA LYS A 158 -9.18 22.11 12.02
C LYS A 158 -10.19 22.12 10.87
N GLU A 159 -10.86 23.24 10.63
CA GLU A 159 -11.85 23.38 9.55
C GLU A 159 -11.25 23.17 8.16
N ARG A 160 -10.05 23.72 7.91
CA ARG A 160 -9.34 23.53 6.65
C ARG A 160 -8.97 22.06 6.44
N PHE A 161 -8.50 21.38 7.48
CA PHE A 161 -8.22 19.94 7.40
C PHE A 161 -9.46 19.15 6.99
N GLU A 162 -10.62 19.45 7.57
CA GLU A 162 -11.88 18.75 7.24
C GLU A 162 -12.26 18.90 5.76
N LYS A 163 -12.12 20.11 5.19
CA LYS A 163 -12.34 20.34 3.75
C LYS A 163 -11.36 19.56 2.87
N ILE A 164 -10.09 19.50 3.27
CA ILE A 164 -9.05 18.74 2.56
C ILE A 164 -9.31 17.24 2.65
N LYS A 165 -9.69 16.74 3.82
CA LYS A 165 -10.09 15.34 4.04
C LYS A 165 -11.24 14.95 3.12
N GLU A 166 -12.32 15.75 3.09
CA GLU A 166 -13.47 15.47 2.23
C GLU A 166 -13.09 15.39 0.75
N ARG A 167 -12.21 16.28 0.29
CA ARG A 167 -11.73 16.25 -1.09
C ARG A 167 -10.80 15.07 -1.34
N PHE A 168 -9.92 14.77 -0.41
CA PHE A 168 -9.01 13.62 -0.49
C PHE A 168 -9.81 12.33 -0.71
N LEU A 169 -10.83 12.07 0.11
CA LEU A 169 -11.69 10.88 0.00
C LEU A 169 -12.48 10.79 -1.31
N LYS A 170 -12.76 11.94 -1.95
CA LYS A 170 -13.39 11.97 -3.28
C LYS A 170 -12.42 11.62 -4.39
N VAL A 171 -11.16 12.05 -4.29
CA VAL A 171 -10.11 11.84 -5.29
C VAL A 171 -9.54 10.43 -5.20
N TRP A 172 -9.19 9.98 -3.99
CA TRP A 172 -8.67 8.64 -3.70
C TRP A 172 -9.75 7.84 -2.97
N LYS A 173 -10.73 7.36 -3.73
CA LYS A 173 -11.79 6.52 -3.19
C LYS A 173 -11.22 5.15 -2.80
N TYR A 174 -11.58 4.69 -1.61
CA TYR A 174 -11.37 3.30 -1.25
C TYR A 174 -12.17 2.38 -2.20
N PRO A 175 -11.59 1.29 -2.71
CA PRO A 175 -12.29 0.39 -3.61
C PRO A 175 -13.53 -0.23 -2.96
N ASN A 176 -14.66 -0.22 -3.68
CA ASN A 176 -15.89 -0.86 -3.21
C ASN A 176 -15.89 -2.35 -3.58
N VAL A 177 -14.97 -3.10 -2.96
CA VAL A 177 -14.84 -4.54 -3.16
C VAL A 177 -15.36 -5.30 -1.95
N ILE A 178 -16.24 -6.25 -2.20
CA ILE A 178 -16.62 -7.25 -1.21
C ILE A 178 -15.48 -8.27 -1.19
N ILE A 179 -14.53 -8.10 -0.27
CA ILE A 179 -13.54 -9.15 -0.01
C ILE A 179 -14.30 -10.27 0.70
N THR A 180 -14.80 -11.23 -0.06
CA THR A 180 -15.20 -12.50 0.53
C THR A 180 -13.92 -13.18 0.98
N ASN A 181 -13.67 -13.24 2.29
CA ASN A 181 -12.76 -14.21 2.91
C ASN A 181 -13.35 -15.62 2.77
N GLY A 182 -13.79 -15.96 1.56
CA GLY A 182 -14.24 -17.28 1.22
C GLY A 182 -13.02 -18.15 0.95
N ASN A 183 -13.16 -19.42 1.26
CA ASN A 183 -12.33 -20.48 0.71
C ASN A 183 -12.51 -20.51 -0.81
N VAL A 184 -11.88 -19.58 -1.51
CA VAL A 184 -11.88 -19.52 -2.97
C VAL A 184 -10.69 -20.34 -3.45
N GLU A 185 -10.87 -20.99 -4.60
CA GLU A 185 -9.78 -21.60 -5.35
C GLU A 185 -8.75 -20.52 -5.69
N VAL A 186 -7.50 -20.73 -5.26
CA VAL A 186 -6.38 -19.81 -5.47
C VAL A 186 -5.19 -20.58 -5.99
N ASP A 187 -4.32 -19.91 -6.74
CA ASP A 187 -3.02 -20.46 -7.08
C ASP A 187 -2.16 -20.63 -5.82
N ILE A 188 -1.35 -21.71 -5.75
CA ILE A 188 -0.51 -22.00 -4.60
C ILE A 188 0.45 -20.85 -4.25
N PHE A 189 0.96 -20.11 -5.23
CA PHE A 189 1.82 -18.95 -5.03
C PHE A 189 1.08 -17.79 -4.38
N GLU A 190 -0.22 -17.65 -4.65
CA GLU A 190 -1.12 -16.65 -4.06
C GLU A 190 -1.80 -17.10 -2.76
N ALA A 191 -1.61 -18.36 -2.36
CA ALA A 191 -2.28 -18.91 -1.19
C ALA A 191 -1.73 -18.37 0.15
N ASP A 192 -2.66 -18.05 1.06
CA ASP A 192 -2.36 -17.69 2.46
C ASP A 192 -1.70 -18.85 3.22
N ASP A 193 -1.09 -18.53 4.38
CA ASP A 193 -0.46 -19.49 5.30
C ASP A 193 -1.35 -20.74 5.52
N PRO A 194 -0.82 -21.95 5.25
CA PRO A 194 -1.57 -23.20 5.36
C PRO A 194 -1.68 -23.73 6.79
N THR A 195 -1.04 -23.09 7.77
CA THR A 195 -0.97 -23.57 9.15
C THR A 195 -2.37 -23.67 9.78
N GLY A 196 -2.71 -24.87 10.26
CA GLY A 196 -4.02 -25.16 10.85
C GLY A 196 -5.18 -25.28 9.86
N LYS A 197 -4.95 -25.10 8.56
CA LYS A 197 -5.98 -25.21 7.51
C LYS A 197 -6.04 -26.62 6.92
N LYS A 198 -7.21 -26.99 6.39
CA LYS A 198 -7.44 -28.20 5.60
C LYS A 198 -7.79 -27.82 4.17
N LEU A 199 -7.48 -28.70 3.22
CA LEU A 199 -7.81 -28.52 1.81
C LEU A 199 -9.16 -29.17 1.53
N GLU A 200 -10.05 -28.45 0.85
CA GLU A 200 -11.29 -28.98 0.28
C GLU A 200 -10.95 -29.86 -0.91
N TYR A 201 -10.15 -29.32 -1.84
CA TYR A 201 -9.56 -30.00 -2.97
C TYR A 201 -8.32 -29.27 -3.48
N ILE A 202 -7.59 -29.90 -4.39
CA ILE A 202 -6.59 -29.24 -5.25
C ILE A 202 -6.95 -29.47 -6.72
N LYS A 203 -6.47 -28.61 -7.61
CA LYS A 203 -6.38 -28.91 -9.04
C LYS A 203 -4.92 -28.88 -9.47
N PHE A 204 -4.49 -29.97 -10.10
CA PHE A 204 -3.14 -30.12 -10.59
C PHE A 204 -3.18 -30.67 -12.01
N ASN A 205 -2.50 -30.00 -12.95
CA ASN A 205 -2.52 -30.34 -14.39
C ASN A 205 -3.92 -30.44 -15.00
N GLY A 206 -4.84 -29.60 -14.53
CA GLY A 206 -6.24 -29.57 -14.99
C GLY A 206 -7.14 -30.65 -14.40
N GLU A 207 -6.62 -31.54 -13.56
CA GLU A 207 -7.40 -32.55 -12.85
C GLU A 207 -7.66 -32.14 -11.40
N GLU A 208 -8.85 -32.45 -10.87
CA GLU A 208 -9.24 -32.13 -9.50
C GLU A 208 -9.09 -33.34 -8.57
N TYR A 209 -8.44 -33.13 -7.42
CA TYR A 209 -8.16 -34.15 -6.41
C TYR A 209 -8.80 -33.76 -5.08
N ASN A 210 -9.82 -34.52 -4.68
CA ASN A 210 -10.60 -34.29 -3.46
C ASN A 210 -10.08 -35.10 -2.24
N ASP A 211 -9.18 -36.06 -2.47
CA ASP A 211 -8.58 -36.93 -1.46
C ASP A 211 -7.30 -36.34 -0.82
N ILE A 212 -6.74 -35.31 -1.46
CA ILE A 212 -5.63 -34.50 -0.97
C ILE A 212 -6.17 -33.41 -0.03
N THR A 213 -6.43 -33.83 1.21
CA THR A 213 -7.16 -33.03 2.20
C THR A 213 -6.30 -32.18 3.12
N ASP A 214 -4.97 -32.29 3.03
CA ASP A 214 -4.03 -31.55 3.88
C ASP A 214 -2.66 -31.37 3.22
N VAL A 215 -1.88 -30.47 3.80
CA VAL A 215 -0.57 -30.04 3.29
C VAL A 215 0.44 -31.18 3.20
N SER A 216 0.40 -32.15 4.12
CA SER A 216 1.35 -33.26 4.10
C SER A 216 1.05 -34.22 2.96
N LYS A 217 -0.23 -34.48 2.68
CA LYS A 217 -0.66 -35.20 1.48
C LYS A 217 -0.29 -34.45 0.20
N LEU A 218 -0.55 -33.14 0.16
CA LEU A 218 -0.22 -32.30 -1.00
C LEU A 218 1.29 -32.36 -1.30
N PHE A 219 2.13 -32.13 -0.29
CA PHE A 219 3.58 -32.20 -0.46
C PHE A 219 4.05 -33.57 -0.95
N SER A 220 3.54 -34.65 -0.36
CA SER A 220 3.86 -36.02 -0.80
C SER A 220 3.45 -36.28 -2.25
N PHE A 221 2.26 -35.81 -2.65
CA PHE A 221 1.74 -35.93 -4.01
C PHE A 221 2.64 -35.20 -5.02
N ILE A 222 2.91 -33.91 -4.80
CA ILE A 222 3.72 -33.08 -5.70
C ILE A 222 5.17 -33.61 -5.79
N LEU A 223 5.74 -34.00 -4.66
CA LEU A 223 7.11 -34.51 -4.61
C LEU A 223 7.26 -35.80 -5.43
N LYS A 224 6.30 -36.73 -5.30
CA LYS A 224 6.28 -37.98 -6.08
C LYS A 224 6.07 -37.71 -7.58
N TYR A 225 5.15 -36.81 -7.91
CA TYR A 225 4.87 -36.44 -9.30
C TYR A 225 6.14 -35.92 -9.99
N TYR A 226 6.77 -34.88 -9.45
CA TYR A 226 7.96 -34.29 -10.05
C TYR A 226 9.17 -35.22 -10.04
N TYR A 227 9.30 -36.09 -9.02
CA TYR A 227 10.34 -37.12 -9.02
C TYR A 227 10.13 -38.11 -10.17
N SER A 228 8.87 -38.53 -10.44
CA SER A 228 8.56 -39.43 -11.55
C SER A 228 8.74 -38.80 -12.93
N GLU A 229 8.52 -37.49 -13.05
CA GLU A 229 8.73 -36.74 -14.29
C GLU A 229 10.22 -36.58 -14.62
N LYS A 230 11.05 -36.24 -13.63
CA LYS A 230 12.49 -36.00 -13.84
C LYS A 230 13.33 -36.27 -12.60
N GLU A 231 13.58 -37.55 -12.33
CA GLU A 231 14.33 -38.05 -11.19
C GLU A 231 15.71 -37.36 -11.03
N GLU A 232 16.45 -37.15 -12.13
CA GLU A 232 17.80 -36.59 -12.10
C GLU A 232 17.87 -35.22 -11.40
N LEU A 233 16.82 -34.40 -11.48
CA LEU A 233 16.80 -33.08 -10.83
C LEU A 233 16.83 -33.17 -9.31
N PHE A 234 16.28 -34.24 -8.73
CA PHE A 234 16.22 -34.45 -7.28
C PHE A 234 17.57 -34.75 -6.65
N PHE A 235 18.58 -35.05 -7.47
CA PHE A 235 19.95 -35.28 -7.04
C PHE A 235 20.87 -34.07 -7.31
N THR A 236 20.31 -32.94 -7.74
CA THR A 236 21.05 -31.69 -7.85
C THR A 236 21.24 -31.02 -6.50
N ASP A 237 22.30 -30.23 -6.36
CA ASP A 237 22.58 -29.41 -5.18
C ASP A 237 21.38 -28.52 -4.80
N GLU A 238 20.63 -28.06 -5.78
CA GLU A 238 19.52 -27.12 -5.57
C GLU A 238 18.37 -27.75 -4.75
N ILE A 239 18.01 -29.01 -5.06
CA ILE A 239 16.98 -29.77 -4.35
C ILE A 239 17.55 -30.41 -3.09
N GLN A 240 18.72 -31.03 -3.15
CA GLN A 240 19.29 -31.74 -1.99
C GLN A 240 19.65 -30.83 -0.82
N LYS A 241 19.91 -29.53 -1.06
CA LYS A 241 20.11 -28.55 0.01
C LYS A 241 18.84 -28.27 0.82
N VAL A 242 17.66 -28.53 0.27
CA VAL A 242 16.38 -28.14 0.87
C VAL A 242 15.48 -29.31 1.22
N ILE A 243 15.57 -30.42 0.47
CA ILE A 243 14.82 -31.65 0.70
C ILE A 243 15.81 -32.78 0.93
N LYS A 244 15.74 -33.40 2.10
CA LYS A 244 16.60 -34.54 2.43
C LYS A 244 16.05 -35.80 1.78
N ILE A 245 16.83 -36.39 0.88
CA ILE A 245 16.53 -37.62 0.15
C ILE A 245 17.65 -38.62 0.41
N THR A 246 17.29 -39.87 0.71
CA THR A 246 18.25 -40.92 1.06
C THR A 246 17.70 -42.30 0.70
N THR A 247 18.60 -43.28 0.54
CA THR A 247 18.22 -44.69 0.45
C THR A 247 18.07 -45.37 1.81
N ASN A 248 18.52 -44.71 2.88
CA ASN A 248 18.50 -45.23 4.24
C ASN A 248 17.49 -44.48 5.10
N LYS A 249 16.30 -45.06 5.32
CA LYS A 249 15.23 -44.48 6.14
C LYS A 249 15.68 -43.99 7.52
N LYS A 250 16.69 -44.64 8.12
CA LYS A 250 17.19 -44.29 9.46
C LYS A 250 17.89 -42.93 9.53
N GLU A 251 18.27 -42.37 8.39
CA GLU A 251 18.84 -41.03 8.32
C GLU A 251 17.75 -39.94 8.37
N LEU A 252 16.50 -40.28 8.10
CA LEU A 252 15.37 -39.35 8.17
C LEU A 252 14.86 -39.23 9.60
N VAL A 253 14.34 -38.06 9.94
CA VAL A 253 13.70 -37.81 11.24
C VAL A 253 12.27 -38.34 11.22
N SER A 254 11.63 -38.37 10.05
CA SER A 254 10.23 -38.81 9.92
C SER A 254 10.01 -40.29 10.24
N ASP A 255 9.00 -40.56 11.07
CA ASP A 255 8.41 -41.90 11.23
C ASP A 255 7.66 -42.38 9.96
N TYR A 256 7.23 -41.44 9.12
CA TYR A 256 6.47 -41.69 7.89
C TYR A 256 7.10 -40.94 6.71
N PRO A 257 8.31 -41.36 6.27
CA PRO A 257 9.00 -40.71 5.16
C PRO A 257 8.24 -40.92 3.85
N ILE A 258 8.38 -39.97 2.93
CA ILE A 258 7.75 -40.04 1.61
C ILE A 258 8.57 -41.00 0.75
N GLN A 259 7.98 -42.14 0.37
CA GLN A 259 8.61 -43.08 -0.55
C GLN A 259 8.52 -42.54 -1.99
N LEU A 260 9.67 -42.28 -2.62
CA LEU A 260 9.78 -41.77 -3.99
C LEU A 260 9.95 -42.91 -5.01
N SER A 261 10.69 -43.95 -4.64
CA SER A 261 10.86 -45.19 -5.41
C SER A 261 11.06 -46.39 -4.47
N ASP A 262 11.43 -47.56 -5.00
CA ASP A 262 11.72 -48.74 -4.17
C ASP A 262 12.90 -48.50 -3.20
N ILE A 263 13.84 -47.66 -3.62
CA ILE A 263 15.08 -47.42 -2.87
C ILE A 263 15.17 -46.02 -2.28
N TYR A 264 14.50 -44.99 -2.82
CA TYR A 264 14.62 -43.60 -2.35
C TYR A 264 13.45 -43.14 -1.49
N TYR A 265 13.80 -42.42 -0.41
CA TYR A 265 12.87 -41.86 0.57
C TYR A 265 13.21 -40.40 0.87
N ALA A 266 12.19 -39.58 1.10
CA ALA A 266 12.31 -38.17 1.43
C ALA A 266 11.74 -37.82 2.81
N GLU A 267 12.31 -36.78 3.42
CA GLU A 267 11.87 -36.22 4.71
C GLU A 267 10.44 -35.65 4.65
N ASN A 268 9.69 -35.78 5.74
CA ASN A 268 8.28 -35.35 5.82
C ASN A 268 7.94 -34.61 7.13
N THR A 269 8.93 -34.33 7.98
CA THR A 269 8.76 -33.63 9.28
C THR A 269 8.70 -32.10 9.17
N TYR A 270 8.79 -31.55 7.95
CA TYR A 270 8.68 -30.12 7.72
C TYR A 270 7.34 -29.54 8.21
N SER A 271 7.33 -28.29 8.66
CA SER A 271 6.09 -27.57 8.99
C SER A 271 5.22 -27.38 7.73
N SER A 272 3.92 -27.11 7.92
CA SER A 272 3.01 -26.85 6.79
C SER A 272 3.49 -25.69 5.91
N ASP A 273 3.91 -24.60 6.54
CA ASP A 273 4.51 -23.44 5.86
C ASP A 273 5.74 -23.83 5.05
N LYS A 274 6.68 -24.58 5.66
CA LYS A 274 7.88 -25.04 4.95
C LYS A 274 7.56 -25.99 3.79
N LYS A 275 6.51 -26.83 3.91
CA LYS A 275 6.05 -27.69 2.82
C LYS A 275 5.52 -26.87 1.64
N PHE A 276 4.78 -25.79 1.90
CA PHE A 276 4.32 -24.86 0.85
C PHE A 276 5.49 -24.21 0.12
N ASP A 277 6.49 -23.70 0.85
CA ASP A 277 7.70 -23.13 0.25
C ASP A 277 8.43 -24.14 -0.66
N LEU A 278 8.54 -25.39 -0.21
CA LEU A 278 9.17 -26.45 -0.98
C LEU A 278 8.36 -26.83 -2.23
N ILE A 279 7.02 -26.83 -2.15
CA ILE A 279 6.14 -27.04 -3.31
C ILE A 279 6.35 -25.93 -4.35
N LYS A 280 6.30 -24.66 -3.91
CA LYS A 280 6.53 -23.50 -4.79
C LYS A 280 7.87 -23.60 -5.49
N LYS A 281 8.93 -23.89 -4.73
CA LYS A 281 10.28 -24.07 -5.28
C LYS A 281 10.36 -25.23 -6.30
N LEU A 282 9.68 -26.35 -6.05
CA LEU A 282 9.64 -27.46 -7.01
C LEU A 282 8.93 -27.05 -8.29
N ILE A 283 7.81 -26.33 -8.20
CA ILE A 283 7.08 -25.83 -9.37
C ILE A 283 7.97 -24.87 -10.19
N ASP A 284 8.69 -23.96 -9.53
CA ASP A 284 9.63 -23.03 -10.18
C ASP A 284 10.77 -23.77 -10.90
N ILE A 285 11.38 -24.79 -10.28
CA ILE A 285 12.48 -25.57 -10.87
C ILE A 285 12.02 -26.29 -12.16
N PHE A 286 10.76 -26.71 -12.21
CA PHE A 286 10.19 -27.39 -13.36
C PHE A 286 9.61 -26.43 -14.41
N ASP A 287 9.66 -25.10 -14.17
CA ASP A 287 9.17 -24.03 -15.04
C ASP A 287 7.68 -24.19 -15.38
N ARG A 288 6.87 -24.46 -14.34
CA ARG A 288 5.45 -24.79 -14.47
C ARG A 288 4.54 -23.90 -13.63
N GLU A 289 4.70 -22.59 -13.76
CA GLU A 289 3.80 -21.61 -13.14
C GLU A 289 2.33 -21.88 -13.56
N ASP A 290 1.37 -21.62 -12.65
CA ASP A 290 -0.08 -21.85 -12.82
C ASP A 290 -0.57 -23.32 -12.86
N GLU A 291 0.26 -24.34 -12.56
CA GLU A 291 -0.19 -25.74 -12.58
C GLU A 291 -0.95 -26.21 -11.34
N LEU A 292 -0.86 -25.49 -10.21
CA LEU A 292 -1.41 -25.94 -8.92
C LEU A 292 -2.34 -24.90 -8.29
N LEU A 293 -3.63 -25.19 -8.36
CA LEU A 293 -4.67 -24.46 -7.63
C LEU A 293 -5.08 -25.23 -6.38
N ILE A 294 -5.35 -24.51 -5.30
CA ILE A 294 -5.81 -25.09 -4.04
C ILE A 294 -7.04 -24.35 -3.51
N LYS A 295 -7.89 -25.06 -2.78
CA LYS A 295 -9.01 -24.47 -2.05
C LYS A 295 -9.01 -24.99 -0.62
N TYR A 296 -9.06 -24.09 0.36
CA TYR A 296 -9.18 -24.45 1.77
C TYR A 296 -10.61 -24.89 2.14
N LYS A 297 -10.80 -25.56 3.29
CA LYS A 297 -12.12 -25.90 3.85
C LYS A 297 -12.68 -24.80 4.72
#